data_AF-A0A257HV19-F1
#
_entry.id   AF-A0A257HV19-F1
#
_cell.length_a   1.000
_cell.length_b   1.000
_cell.length_c   1.000
_cell.angle_alpha   90.00
_cell.angle_beta   90.00
_cell.angle_gamma   90.00
#
_symmetry.space_group_name_H-M   'P 1'
#
loop_
_entity.id
_entity.type
_entity.pdbx_description
1 polymer ?
#
loop_
_entity_poly.entity_id
_entity_poly.type
_entity_poly.pdbx_seq_one_letter_code
_entity_poly.pdbx_strand_id
1 'polypeptide(L)'
;MDVKLLNMKAGELMTAFGTGGHKPGSGSAASLMGCLAANLTSNVIDLTEEHKNRSKIYQRHISQLRSYLIQLRSNIIPKLEQLVEEDSIQFDKVIKARNARKAEKDQKLKEIKAEIAISELRRATEIPNEIANLCYEVGCIAVKVFDYGYTSARGESAEGIKFAATAIFSCISIIELNLQTIPLTTWTIKIRKQKEKLYEQYDELNFLGNKRLEVLRKDADDQFNYELNAEFYRKGNLSNSIKNEIQLEEMVHNLHVFVWRNKKKIWKNGNEQILNYKDILQPQDILSYLLKYSVIQKDSLGKHYEGNQVFDVAGLIDKKNKRVEISREYNLDIMRFTAAHELGHALLHSDTLLHRDRPLDGSKINRNPNEIQADKFAALFLMPGKMVKQVFEELFETTFFKLNEYNALQLGIPSFSDFQKENTGLRSISRLLVKARRFGGNKFTPLPVIFGVSDETMAIRLEELGLIDYNNYSNS
;
A
#
# COMPACT_ATOMS: atom_id res chain seq x y z
N MET A 1 45.25 1.41 29.90
CA MET A 1 44.21 0.46 29.48
C MET A 1 43.84 0.82 28.06
N ASP A 2 44.00 -0.09 27.11
CA ASP A 2 43.53 0.15 25.74
C ASP A 2 42.01 0.36 25.78
N VAL A 3 41.53 1.42 25.13
CA VAL A 3 40.10 1.69 24.99
C VAL A 3 39.49 0.55 24.17
N LYS A 4 38.39 -0.06 24.65
CA LYS A 4 37.65 -1.08 23.89
C LYS A 4 37.30 -0.54 22.51
N LEU A 5 37.37 -1.38 21.47
CA LEU A 5 37.15 -0.95 20.08
C LEU A 5 35.82 -0.20 19.90
N LEU A 6 34.73 -0.71 20.47
CA LEU A 6 33.40 -0.11 20.35
C LEU A 6 33.21 1.18 21.18
N ASN A 7 34.16 1.51 22.06
CA ASN A 7 34.16 2.77 22.81
C ASN A 7 34.96 3.87 22.10
N MET A 8 35.66 3.55 21.00
CA MET A 8 36.36 4.53 20.19
C MET A 8 35.36 5.41 19.43
N LYS A 9 35.78 6.62 19.06
CA LYS A 9 34.98 7.42 18.12
C LYS A 9 34.95 6.71 16.78
N ALA A 10 33.82 6.79 16.07
CA ALA A 10 33.65 6.11 14.78
C ALA A 10 34.80 6.41 13.79
N GLY A 11 35.24 7.67 13.69
CA GLY A 11 36.38 8.04 12.82
C GLY A 11 37.72 7.40 13.22
N GLU A 12 37.95 7.23 14.53
CA GLU A 12 39.16 6.58 15.07
C GLU A 12 39.12 5.08 14.78
N LEU A 13 37.97 4.44 15.00
CA LEU A 13 37.77 3.02 14.71
C LEU A 13 37.94 2.71 13.21
N MET A 14 37.38 3.55 12.33
CA MET A 14 37.55 3.43 10.89
C MET A 14 39.01 3.60 10.46
N THR A 15 39.71 4.58 11.05
CA THR A 15 41.15 4.76 10.80
C THR A 15 41.92 3.52 11.24
N ALA A 16 41.60 2.94 12.41
CA ALA A 16 42.25 1.75 12.93
C ALA A 16 42.14 0.56 11.96
N PHE A 17 40.95 0.31 11.39
CA PHE A 17 40.76 -0.71 10.34
C PHE A 17 41.57 -0.45 9.06
N GLY A 18 41.84 0.82 8.72
CA GLY A 18 42.54 1.21 7.49
C GLY A 18 44.06 1.38 7.60
N THR A 19 44.64 1.32 8.80
CA THR A 19 46.08 1.63 9.02
C THR A 19 47.06 0.56 8.50
N GLY A 20 46.57 -0.60 8.04
CA GLY A 20 47.42 -1.71 7.60
C GLY A 20 48.05 -2.52 8.74
N GLY A 21 47.72 -2.20 10.00
CA GLY A 21 48.05 -3.03 11.15
C GLY A 21 47.25 -4.33 11.20
N HIS A 22 47.65 -5.27 12.08
CA HIS A 22 46.94 -6.54 12.27
C HIS A 22 45.76 -6.46 13.26
N LYS A 23 45.53 -5.29 13.89
CA LYS A 23 44.50 -5.06 14.91
C LYS A 23 43.88 -3.66 14.73
N PRO A 24 42.53 -3.50 14.67
CA PRO A 24 41.51 -4.54 14.56
C PRO A 24 41.51 -5.22 13.18
N GLY A 25 41.17 -6.52 13.17
CA GLY A 25 41.21 -7.36 11.96
C GLY A 25 39.85 -7.51 11.26
N SER A 26 39.84 -8.27 10.17
CA SER A 26 38.62 -8.54 9.40
C SER A 26 37.55 -9.32 10.17
N GLY A 27 37.91 -10.11 11.19
CA GLY A 27 36.94 -10.78 12.06
C GLY A 27 36.20 -9.77 12.94
N SER A 28 36.92 -8.80 13.49
CA SER A 28 36.37 -7.68 14.26
C SER A 28 35.41 -6.85 13.39
N ALA A 29 35.76 -6.61 12.13
CA ALA A 29 34.88 -5.95 11.15
C ALA A 29 33.63 -6.78 10.83
N ALA A 30 33.77 -8.10 10.66
CA ALA A 30 32.64 -9.00 10.42
C ALA A 30 31.66 -9.02 11.59
N SER A 31 32.17 -9.04 12.83
CA SER A 31 31.34 -8.99 14.04
C SER A 31 30.61 -7.65 14.18
N LEU A 32 31.31 -6.53 13.91
CA LEU A 32 30.70 -5.20 13.89
C LEU A 32 29.58 -5.09 12.85
N MET A 33 29.77 -5.68 11.67
CA MET A 33 28.74 -5.76 10.63
C MET A 33 27.52 -6.58 11.09
N GLY A 34 27.74 -7.67 11.84
CA GLY A 34 26.68 -8.41 12.52
C GLY A 34 25.90 -7.55 13.53
N CYS A 35 26.59 -6.74 14.33
CA CYS A 35 25.95 -5.79 15.25
C CYS A 35 25.06 -4.80 14.51
N LEU A 36 25.53 -4.23 13.38
CA LEU A 36 24.75 -3.33 12.55
C LEU A 36 23.50 -4.02 12.01
N ALA A 37 23.64 -5.23 11.46
CA ALA A 37 22.53 -6.03 10.96
C ALA A 37 21.45 -6.27 12.04
N ALA A 38 21.88 -6.62 13.25
CA ALA A 38 20.98 -6.89 14.38
C ALA A 38 20.28 -5.62 14.88
N ASN A 39 20.97 -4.48 14.93
CA ASN A 39 20.40 -3.20 15.37
C ASN A 39 19.38 -2.65 14.37
N LEU A 40 19.69 -2.67 13.07
CA LEU A 40 18.74 -2.29 12.00
C LEU A 40 17.48 -3.16 12.04
N THR A 41 17.66 -4.47 12.20
CA THR A 41 16.55 -5.42 12.34
C THR A 41 15.70 -5.13 13.59
N SER A 42 16.34 -4.79 14.71
CA SER A 42 15.66 -4.42 15.95
C SER A 42 14.82 -3.15 15.79
N ASN A 43 15.33 -2.14 15.09
CA ASN A 43 14.64 -0.88 14.84
C ASN A 43 13.31 -1.09 14.08
N VAL A 44 13.31 -1.95 13.05
CA VAL A 44 12.07 -2.26 12.33
C VAL A 44 11.06 -2.96 13.23
N ILE A 45 11.49 -3.81 14.17
CA ILE A 45 10.58 -4.43 15.14
C ILE A 45 9.95 -3.37 16.05
N ASP A 46 10.73 -2.43 16.59
CA ASP A 46 10.22 -1.33 17.43
C ASP A 46 9.19 -0.47 16.66
N LEU A 47 9.51 -0.09 15.42
CA LEU A 47 8.57 0.65 14.55
C LEU A 47 7.30 -0.16 14.26
N THR A 48 7.40 -1.49 14.20
CA THR A 48 6.23 -2.36 14.05
C THR A 48 5.33 -2.32 15.28
N GLU A 49 5.91 -2.29 16.47
CA GLU A 49 5.17 -2.15 17.73
C GLU A 49 4.44 -0.80 17.81
N GLU A 50 5.11 0.29 17.48
CA GLU A 50 4.52 1.65 17.43
C GLU A 50 3.35 1.73 16.45
N HIS A 51 3.39 0.95 15.38
CA HIS A 51 2.40 0.95 14.32
C HIS A 51 1.48 -0.28 14.31
N LYS A 52 1.47 -1.10 15.37
CA LYS A 52 0.73 -2.37 15.40
C LYS A 52 -0.75 -2.23 15.06
N ASN A 53 -1.38 -1.11 15.43
CA ASN A 53 -2.81 -0.87 15.18
C ASN A 53 -3.14 -0.52 13.72
N ARG A 54 -2.13 -0.28 12.87
CA ARG A 54 -2.33 0.09 11.45
C ARG A 54 -2.60 -1.10 10.54
N SER A 55 -2.34 -2.33 10.99
CA SER A 55 -2.52 -3.54 10.16
C SER A 55 -2.76 -4.78 11.02
N LYS A 56 -3.74 -5.60 10.62
CA LYS A 56 -4.00 -6.91 11.22
C LYS A 56 -2.80 -7.85 11.12
N ILE A 57 -1.97 -7.70 10.09
CA ILE A 57 -0.74 -8.49 9.93
C ILE A 57 0.23 -8.17 11.07
N TYR A 58 0.42 -6.89 11.40
CA TYR A 58 1.31 -6.49 12.50
C TYR A 58 0.80 -7.05 13.83
N GLN A 59 -0.50 -6.89 14.12
CA GLN A 59 -1.10 -7.44 15.35
C GLN A 59 -0.94 -8.95 15.46
N ARG A 60 -1.06 -9.68 14.35
CA ARG A 60 -0.92 -11.14 14.33
C ARG A 60 0.49 -11.61 14.65
N HIS A 61 1.51 -10.87 14.20
CA HIS A 61 2.91 -11.30 14.30
C HIS A 61 3.70 -10.60 15.42
N ILE A 62 3.15 -9.56 16.06
CA ILE A 62 3.92 -8.72 17.00
C ILE A 62 4.51 -9.51 18.17
N SER A 63 3.79 -10.51 18.70
CA SER A 63 4.29 -11.36 19.79
C SER A 63 5.55 -12.13 19.38
N GLN A 64 5.59 -12.65 18.15
CA GLN A 64 6.76 -13.34 17.60
C GLN A 64 7.91 -12.36 17.38
N LEU A 65 7.63 -11.18 16.81
CA LEU A 65 8.65 -10.15 16.59
C LEU A 65 9.29 -9.68 17.91
N ARG A 66 8.51 -9.54 18.99
CA ARG A 66 9.04 -9.25 20.32
C ARG A 66 10.00 -10.32 20.83
N SER A 67 9.71 -11.60 20.58
CA SER A 67 10.62 -12.68 20.98
C SER A 67 11.96 -12.59 20.24
N TYR A 68 11.93 -12.23 18.95
CA TYR A 68 13.14 -11.96 18.18
C TYR A 68 13.89 -10.73 18.68
N LEU A 69 13.18 -9.66 19.05
CA LEU A 69 13.81 -8.46 19.61
C LEU A 69 14.57 -8.77 20.90
N ILE A 70 13.99 -9.60 21.78
CA ILE A 70 14.67 -10.08 23.00
C ILE A 70 15.91 -10.90 22.63
N GLN A 71 15.80 -11.84 21.69
CA GLN A 71 16.95 -12.63 21.23
C GLN A 71 18.08 -11.74 20.68
N LEU A 72 17.75 -10.74 19.87
CA LEU A 72 18.72 -9.80 19.30
C LEU A 72 19.39 -8.96 20.40
N ARG A 73 18.61 -8.29 21.26
CA ARG A 73 19.12 -7.32 22.24
C ARG A 73 19.78 -7.95 23.45
N SER A 74 19.25 -9.07 23.95
CA SER A 74 19.72 -9.68 25.18
C SER A 74 20.82 -10.72 24.96
N ASN A 75 20.90 -11.31 23.75
CA ASN A 75 21.83 -12.41 23.49
C ASN A 75 22.80 -12.10 22.34
N ILE A 76 22.27 -11.83 21.13
CA ILE A 76 23.12 -11.78 19.92
C ILE A 76 24.00 -10.52 19.88
N ILE A 77 23.42 -9.34 20.07
CA ILE A 77 24.18 -8.08 20.02
C ILE A 77 25.30 -8.06 21.07
N PRO A 78 25.06 -8.32 22.37
CA PRO A 78 26.13 -8.31 23.37
C PRO A 78 27.25 -9.30 23.06
N LYS A 79 26.90 -10.47 22.50
CA LYS A 79 27.89 -11.48 22.13
C LYS A 79 28.70 -11.06 20.91
N LEU A 80 28.09 -10.47 19.88
CA LEU A 80 28.81 -9.92 18.73
C LEU A 80 29.72 -8.75 19.16
N GLU A 81 29.27 -7.88 20.06
CA GLU A 81 30.09 -6.81 20.62
C GLU A 81 31.32 -7.34 21.37
N GLN A 82 31.14 -8.41 22.15
CA GLN A 82 32.24 -9.11 22.78
C GLN A 82 33.21 -9.69 21.74
N LEU A 83 32.68 -10.32 20.68
CA LEU A 83 33.49 -10.94 19.61
C LEU A 83 34.28 -9.93 18.79
N VAL A 84 33.84 -8.67 18.69
CA VAL A 84 34.63 -7.58 18.09
C VAL A 84 35.97 -7.42 18.82
N GLU A 85 35.94 -7.42 20.15
CA GLU A 85 37.16 -7.27 20.96
C GLU A 85 37.96 -8.58 21.04
N GLU A 86 37.27 -9.72 21.19
CA GLU A 86 37.92 -11.02 21.31
C GLU A 86 38.72 -11.40 20.06
N ASP A 87 38.17 -11.18 18.86
CA ASP A 87 38.90 -11.41 17.60
C ASP A 87 40.19 -10.60 17.56
N SER A 88 40.06 -9.31 17.85
CA SER A 88 41.15 -8.33 17.86
C SER A 88 42.28 -8.73 18.82
N ILE A 89 41.94 -9.14 20.04
CA ILE A 89 42.90 -9.61 21.05
C ILE A 89 43.50 -10.96 20.64
N GLN A 90 42.69 -11.89 20.15
CA GLN A 90 43.13 -13.24 19.84
C GLN A 90 44.07 -13.26 18.64
N PHE A 91 43.82 -12.44 17.62
CA PHE A 91 44.70 -12.33 16.45
C PHE A 91 46.03 -11.67 16.80
N ASP A 92 46.05 -10.71 17.73
CA ASP A 92 47.30 -10.14 18.25
C ASP A 92 48.20 -11.21 18.91
N LYS A 93 47.61 -12.17 19.65
CA LYS A 93 48.36 -13.32 20.19
C LYS A 93 48.97 -14.19 19.09
N VAL A 94 48.25 -14.41 17.98
CA VAL A 94 48.77 -15.15 16.81
C VAL A 94 50.01 -14.46 16.26
N ILE A 95 49.96 -13.14 16.07
CA ILE A 95 51.08 -12.36 15.55
C ILE A 95 52.28 -12.39 16.52
N LYS A 96 52.04 -12.20 17.82
CA LYS A 96 53.08 -12.30 18.85
C LYS A 96 53.74 -13.68 18.88
N ALA A 97 52.96 -14.77 18.84
CA ALA A 97 53.47 -16.13 18.80
C ALA A 97 54.28 -16.42 17.53
N ARG A 98 53.82 -15.95 16.36
CA ARG A 98 54.54 -16.07 15.09
C ARG A 98 55.87 -15.31 15.12
N ASN A 99 55.91 -14.10 15.68
CA ASN A 99 57.13 -13.31 15.81
C ASN A 99 58.11 -13.95 16.80
N ALA A 100 57.63 -14.44 17.95
CA ALA A 100 58.45 -15.16 18.92
C ALA A 100 59.09 -16.42 18.33
N ARG A 101 58.36 -17.16 17.50
CA ARG A 101 58.88 -18.32 16.75
C ARG A 101 59.94 -17.91 15.73
N LYS A 102 59.73 -16.81 14.99
CA LYS A 102 60.69 -16.31 13.99
C LYS A 102 62.01 -15.85 14.63
N ALA A 103 61.95 -15.23 15.81
CA ALA A 103 63.12 -14.74 16.53
C ALA A 103 63.91 -15.84 17.26
N GLU A 104 63.33 -17.03 17.46
CA GLU A 104 63.99 -18.15 18.14
C GLU A 104 65.06 -18.81 17.26
N LYS A 105 66.25 -19.00 17.83
CA LYS A 105 67.41 -19.60 17.16
C LYS A 105 67.58 -21.08 17.51
N ASP A 106 67.20 -21.49 18.72
CA ASP A 106 67.25 -22.90 19.11
C ASP A 106 66.15 -23.70 18.41
N GLN A 107 66.55 -24.77 17.72
CA GLN A 107 65.63 -25.54 16.87
C GLN A 107 64.51 -26.21 17.67
N LYS A 108 64.82 -26.74 18.86
CA LYS A 108 63.83 -27.44 19.70
C LYS A 108 62.82 -26.46 20.30
N LEU A 109 63.29 -25.32 20.80
CA LEU A 109 62.41 -24.25 21.30
C LEU A 109 61.58 -23.63 20.17
N LYS A 110 62.10 -23.57 18.95
CA LYS A 110 61.39 -23.07 17.79
C LYS A 110 60.21 -23.96 17.40
N GLU A 111 60.35 -25.27 17.52
CA GLU A 111 59.26 -26.24 17.32
C GLU A 111 58.14 -26.05 18.36
N ILE A 112 58.49 -25.92 19.65
CA ILE A 112 57.52 -25.62 20.71
C ILE A 112 56.76 -24.30 20.43
N LYS A 113 57.48 -23.25 20.03
CA LYS A 113 56.86 -21.97 19.66
C LYS A 113 55.99 -22.07 18.40
N ALA A 114 56.29 -23.00 17.49
CA ALA A 114 55.45 -23.28 16.33
C ALA A 114 54.11 -23.89 16.75
N GLU A 115 54.13 -24.84 17.68
CA GLU A 115 52.90 -25.44 18.24
C GLU A 115 52.04 -24.40 18.95
N ILE A 116 52.65 -23.49 19.73
CA ILE A 116 51.95 -22.37 20.37
C ILE A 116 51.28 -21.48 19.31
N ALA A 117 52.01 -21.09 18.24
CA ALA A 117 51.45 -20.26 17.18
C ALA A 117 50.28 -20.95 16.43
N ILE A 118 50.35 -22.27 16.23
CA ILE A 118 49.24 -23.05 15.66
C ILE A 118 48.06 -23.12 16.63
N SER A 119 48.30 -23.29 17.93
CA SER A 119 47.26 -23.29 18.96
C SER A 119 46.50 -21.95 19.01
N GLU A 120 47.22 -20.83 19.01
CA GLU A 120 46.60 -19.50 18.98
C GLU A 120 45.82 -19.28 17.68
N LEU A 121 46.32 -19.80 16.54
CA LEU A 121 45.64 -19.69 15.24
C LEU A 121 44.36 -20.53 15.18
N ARG A 122 44.34 -21.71 15.81
CA ARG A 122 43.12 -22.52 15.95
C ARG A 122 42.04 -21.74 16.68
N ARG A 123 42.37 -21.15 17.83
CA ARG A 123 41.43 -20.31 18.59
C ARG A 123 40.98 -19.08 17.78
N ALA A 124 41.88 -18.44 17.04
CA ALA A 124 41.53 -17.35 16.12
C ALA A 124 40.65 -17.79 14.94
N THR A 125 40.58 -19.09 14.63
CA THR A 125 39.70 -19.64 13.58
C THR A 125 38.31 -19.98 14.12
N GLU A 126 38.19 -20.29 15.41
CA GLU A 126 36.91 -20.60 16.06
C GLU A 126 36.03 -19.36 16.23
N ILE A 127 36.63 -18.19 16.47
CA ILE A 127 35.92 -16.91 16.64
C ILE A 127 35.10 -16.52 15.38
N PRO A 128 35.66 -16.48 14.16
CA PRO A 128 34.88 -16.25 12.94
C PRO A 128 33.75 -17.26 12.74
N ASN A 129 33.94 -18.52 13.13
CA ASN A 129 32.87 -19.51 13.02
C ASN A 129 31.72 -19.18 13.98
N GLU A 130 32.00 -18.70 15.18
CA GLU A 130 30.97 -18.23 16.11
C GLU A 130 30.25 -16.97 15.59
N ILE A 131 31.00 -15.98 15.09
CA ILE A 131 30.45 -14.76 14.47
C ILE A 131 29.50 -15.12 13.32
N ALA A 132 29.92 -16.01 12.41
CA ALA A 132 29.12 -16.41 11.26
C ALA A 132 27.78 -17.06 11.66
N ASN A 133 27.79 -17.93 12.68
CA ASN A 133 26.55 -18.56 13.14
C ASN A 133 25.58 -17.54 13.75
N LEU A 134 26.08 -16.59 14.56
CA LEU A 134 25.25 -15.50 15.10
C LEU A 134 24.70 -14.61 13.98
N CYS A 135 25.52 -14.26 12.99
CA CYS A 135 25.08 -13.50 11.82
C CYS A 135 24.02 -14.25 11.01
N TYR A 136 24.12 -15.58 10.89
CA TYR A 136 23.08 -16.37 10.25
C TYR A 136 21.74 -16.28 11.00
N GLU A 137 21.75 -16.35 12.34
CA GLU A 137 20.55 -16.14 13.15
C GLU A 137 19.95 -14.75 12.94
N VAL A 138 20.78 -13.69 12.94
CA VAL A 138 20.34 -12.33 12.63
C VAL A 138 19.69 -12.25 11.26
N GLY A 139 20.32 -12.83 10.23
CA GLY A 139 19.78 -12.86 8.87
C GLY A 139 18.43 -13.58 8.79
N CYS A 140 18.27 -14.70 9.49
CA CYS A 140 17.01 -15.43 9.56
C CYS A 140 15.90 -14.61 10.24
N ILE A 141 16.23 -13.88 11.30
CA ILE A 141 15.30 -12.96 11.96
C ILE A 141 14.95 -11.81 11.02
N ALA A 142 15.94 -11.19 10.38
CA ALA A 142 15.75 -10.08 9.45
C ALA A 142 14.84 -10.47 8.27
N VAL A 143 14.92 -11.70 7.78
CA VAL A 143 13.97 -12.26 6.80
C VAL A 143 12.53 -12.20 7.31
N LYS A 144 12.29 -12.63 8.56
CA LYS A 144 10.94 -12.59 9.16
C LYS A 144 10.46 -11.17 9.42
N VAL A 145 11.35 -10.28 9.85
CA VAL A 145 11.03 -8.87 10.07
C VAL A 145 10.73 -8.15 8.76
N PHE A 146 11.40 -8.49 7.65
CA PHE A 146 11.04 -7.97 6.33
C PHE A 146 9.61 -8.38 5.93
N ASP A 147 9.26 -9.65 6.14
CA ASP A 147 7.99 -10.21 5.68
C ASP A 147 6.78 -9.77 6.55
N TYR A 148 7.00 -9.49 7.84
CA TYR A 148 5.90 -9.23 8.81
C TYR A 148 6.01 -7.92 9.60
N GLY A 149 7.14 -7.23 9.50
CA GLY A 149 7.39 -5.96 10.17
C GLY A 149 6.81 -4.75 9.41
N TYR A 150 7.09 -3.56 9.91
CA TYR A 150 6.57 -2.32 9.39
C TYR A 150 7.07 -2.07 7.96
N THR A 151 6.14 -2.10 7.00
CA THR A 151 6.46 -2.09 5.57
C THR A 151 7.21 -0.85 5.10
N SER A 152 7.05 0.29 5.78
CA SER A 152 7.73 1.54 5.40
C SER A 152 9.21 1.56 5.81
N ALA A 153 9.61 0.71 6.76
CA ALA A 153 10.99 0.61 7.25
C ALA A 153 11.68 -0.71 6.87
N ARG A 154 10.98 -1.64 6.19
CA ARG A 154 11.52 -2.98 5.84
C ARG A 154 12.79 -2.95 4.97
N GLY A 155 13.15 -1.80 4.38
CA GLY A 155 14.46 -1.62 3.74
C GLY A 155 15.63 -1.93 4.69
N GLU A 156 15.52 -1.51 5.96
CA GLU A 156 16.52 -1.82 7.00
C GLU A 156 16.58 -3.32 7.32
N SER A 157 15.47 -4.04 7.21
CA SER A 157 15.47 -5.51 7.33
C SER A 157 16.20 -6.15 6.14
N ALA A 158 16.04 -5.62 4.92
CA ALA A 158 16.78 -6.11 3.76
C ALA A 158 18.30 -5.89 3.90
N GLU A 159 18.71 -4.73 4.44
CA GLU A 159 20.09 -4.46 4.83
C GLU A 159 20.58 -5.47 5.87
N GLY A 160 19.78 -5.74 6.92
CA GLY A 160 20.08 -6.74 7.94
C GLY A 160 20.41 -8.12 7.34
N ILE A 161 19.64 -8.58 6.36
CA ILE A 161 19.88 -9.85 5.66
C ILE A 161 21.23 -9.82 4.92
N LYS A 162 21.52 -8.73 4.19
CA LYS A 162 22.73 -8.62 3.35
C LYS A 162 23.99 -8.38 4.16
N PHE A 163 23.91 -7.62 5.25
CA PHE A 163 25.01 -7.44 6.20
C PHE A 163 25.33 -8.75 6.91
N ALA A 164 24.32 -9.50 7.35
CA ALA A 164 24.51 -10.85 7.89
C ALA A 164 25.22 -11.78 6.88
N ALA A 165 24.76 -11.83 5.64
CA ALA A 165 25.41 -12.63 4.59
C ALA A 165 26.86 -12.20 4.34
N THR A 166 27.12 -10.90 4.26
CA THR A 166 28.47 -10.37 4.03
C THR A 166 29.41 -10.64 5.21
N ALA A 167 28.89 -10.60 6.44
CA ALA A 167 29.65 -10.99 7.63
C ALA A 167 30.02 -12.49 7.59
N ILE A 168 29.10 -13.37 7.18
CA ILE A 168 29.39 -14.81 6.99
C ILE A 168 30.47 -15.00 5.92
N PHE A 169 30.35 -14.34 4.77
CA PHE A 169 31.38 -14.37 3.72
C PHE A 169 32.76 -13.97 4.23
N SER A 170 32.80 -12.91 5.06
CA SER A 170 34.04 -12.42 5.66
C SER A 170 34.63 -13.47 6.60
N CYS A 171 33.80 -14.12 7.42
CA CYS A 171 34.22 -15.20 8.32
C CYS A 171 34.71 -16.44 7.58
N ILE A 172 34.03 -16.87 6.51
CA ILE A 172 34.47 -17.97 5.64
C ILE A 172 35.86 -17.67 5.08
N SER A 173 36.07 -16.46 4.56
CA SER A 173 37.36 -16.04 3.99
C SER A 173 38.49 -16.11 5.02
N ILE A 174 38.24 -15.70 6.26
CA ILE A 174 39.21 -15.78 7.36
C ILE A 174 39.52 -17.24 7.70
N ILE A 175 38.49 -18.09 7.80
CA ILE A 175 38.65 -19.52 8.11
C ILE A 175 39.49 -20.20 7.03
N GLU A 176 39.24 -19.94 5.75
CA GLU A 176 40.03 -20.51 4.64
C GLU A 176 41.50 -20.11 4.74
N LEU A 177 41.80 -18.82 4.96
CA LEU A 177 43.17 -18.33 5.10
C LEU A 177 43.90 -19.00 6.28
N ASN A 178 43.22 -19.16 7.42
CA ASN A 178 43.80 -19.81 8.58
C ASN A 178 44.06 -21.30 8.33
N LEU A 179 43.12 -22.00 7.69
CA LEU A 179 43.23 -23.43 7.38
C LEU A 179 44.37 -23.76 6.40
N GLN A 180 44.83 -22.81 5.58
CA GLN A 180 46.03 -22.99 4.74
C GLN A 180 47.31 -23.21 5.57
N THR A 181 47.33 -22.72 6.81
CA THR A 181 48.52 -22.80 7.67
C THR A 181 48.44 -23.94 8.70
N ILE A 182 47.23 -24.39 9.05
CA ILE A 182 47.02 -25.37 10.13
C ILE A 182 47.17 -26.82 9.59
N PRO A 183 48.02 -27.67 10.21
CA PRO A 183 48.17 -29.07 9.80
C PRO A 183 46.88 -29.90 9.93
N LEU A 184 46.78 -30.94 9.09
CA LEU A 184 45.66 -31.89 9.11
C LEU A 184 45.55 -32.58 10.47
N THR A 185 44.37 -32.45 11.07
CA THR A 185 43.97 -33.06 12.35
C THR A 185 42.46 -33.31 12.37
N THR A 186 41.98 -34.06 13.36
CA THR A 186 40.53 -34.21 13.61
C THR A 186 39.82 -32.87 13.78
N TRP A 187 40.48 -31.88 14.40
CA TRP A 187 39.99 -30.50 14.50
C TRP A 187 39.78 -29.86 13.13
N THR A 188 40.75 -29.97 12.20
CA THR A 188 40.60 -29.38 10.85
C THR A 188 39.47 -30.02 10.05
N ILE A 189 39.23 -31.32 10.21
CA ILE A 189 38.10 -32.02 9.56
C ILE A 189 36.78 -31.45 10.10
N LYS A 190 36.68 -31.24 11.42
CA LYS A 190 35.51 -30.63 12.06
C LYS A 190 35.26 -29.20 11.56
N ILE A 191 36.28 -28.35 11.55
CA ILE A 191 36.15 -26.96 11.08
C ILE A 191 35.78 -26.92 9.60
N ARG A 192 36.36 -27.78 8.76
CA ARG A 192 35.98 -27.87 7.34
C ARG A 192 34.50 -28.20 7.18
N LYS A 193 33.96 -29.16 7.93
CA LYS A 193 32.52 -29.46 7.91
C LYS A 193 31.65 -28.29 8.37
N GLN A 194 32.06 -27.57 9.42
CA GLN A 194 31.34 -26.38 9.87
C GLN A 194 31.37 -25.28 8.81
N LYS A 195 32.50 -25.06 8.16
CA LYS A 195 32.67 -24.11 7.06
C LYS A 195 31.77 -24.44 5.87
N GLU A 196 31.63 -25.70 5.47
CA GLU A 196 30.68 -26.07 4.39
C GLU A 196 29.23 -25.67 4.75
N LYS A 197 28.82 -25.83 6.02
CA LYS A 197 27.52 -25.33 6.49
C LYS A 197 27.43 -23.80 6.39
N LEU A 198 28.51 -23.07 6.67
CA LEU A 198 28.52 -21.61 6.52
C LEU A 198 28.33 -21.18 5.05
N TYR A 199 28.86 -21.94 4.08
CA TYR A 199 28.62 -21.69 2.65
C TYR A 199 27.13 -21.84 2.31
N GLU A 200 26.50 -22.92 2.76
CA GLU A 200 25.05 -23.14 2.56
C GLU A 200 24.22 -21.99 3.16
N GLN A 201 24.56 -21.56 4.38
CA GLN A 201 23.92 -20.45 5.08
C GLN A 201 24.11 -19.10 4.37
N TYR A 202 25.32 -18.85 3.84
CA TYR A 202 25.63 -17.67 3.04
C TYR A 202 24.79 -17.62 1.76
N ASP A 203 24.74 -18.73 1.01
CA ASP A 203 23.97 -18.84 -0.22
C ASP A 203 22.47 -18.66 0.02
N GLU A 204 21.95 -19.27 1.09
CA GLU A 204 20.55 -19.12 1.52
C GLU A 204 20.20 -17.64 1.79
N LEU A 205 20.96 -16.96 2.65
CA LEU A 205 20.68 -15.57 2.98
C LEU A 205 20.84 -14.65 1.77
N ASN A 206 21.79 -14.94 0.88
CA ASN A 206 21.93 -14.18 -0.35
C ASN A 206 20.71 -14.32 -1.26
N PHE A 207 20.25 -15.54 -1.47
CA PHE A 207 19.04 -15.83 -2.24
C PHE A 207 17.83 -15.14 -1.62
N LEU A 208 17.63 -15.28 -0.31
CA LEU A 208 16.51 -14.68 0.42
C LEU A 208 16.55 -13.14 0.37
N GLY A 209 17.73 -12.54 0.49
CA GLY A 209 17.93 -11.10 0.38
C GLY A 209 17.65 -10.57 -1.03
N ASN A 210 18.12 -11.26 -2.07
CA ASN A 210 17.85 -10.87 -3.47
C ASN A 210 16.36 -10.95 -3.78
N LYS A 211 15.67 -12.00 -3.32
CA LYS A 211 14.22 -12.13 -3.50
C LYS A 211 13.45 -10.95 -2.88
N ARG A 212 13.91 -10.42 -1.76
CA ARG A 212 13.26 -9.32 -1.04
C ARG A 212 13.60 -7.95 -1.63
N LEU A 213 14.79 -7.81 -2.20
CA LEU A 213 15.12 -6.66 -3.05
C LEU A 213 14.18 -6.59 -4.27
N GLU A 214 13.85 -7.72 -4.91
CA GLU A 214 12.87 -7.75 -5.99
C GLU A 214 11.45 -7.40 -5.53
N VAL A 215 11.07 -7.73 -4.29
CA VAL A 215 9.79 -7.26 -3.71
C VAL A 215 9.78 -5.73 -3.59
N LEU A 216 10.88 -5.14 -3.10
CA LEU A 216 10.99 -3.67 -3.01
C LEU A 216 10.92 -3.01 -4.39
N ARG A 217 11.61 -3.59 -5.38
CA ARG A 217 11.57 -3.12 -6.77
C ARG A 217 10.15 -3.17 -7.32
N LYS A 218 9.47 -4.30 -7.19
CA LYS A 218 8.09 -4.47 -7.64
C LYS A 218 7.15 -3.46 -7.00
N ASP A 219 7.27 -3.22 -5.70
CA ASP A 219 6.41 -2.26 -5.00
C ASP A 219 6.67 -0.81 -5.48
N ALA A 220 7.92 -0.47 -5.80
CA ALA A 220 8.27 0.80 -6.41
C ALA A 220 7.70 0.93 -7.83
N ASP A 221 7.86 -0.09 -8.67
CA ASP A 221 7.33 -0.13 -10.04
C ASP A 221 5.80 -0.06 -10.04
N ASP A 222 5.14 -0.80 -9.14
CA ASP A 222 3.69 -0.76 -8.97
C ASP A 222 3.21 0.64 -8.56
N GLN A 223 3.96 1.33 -7.69
CA GLN A 223 3.66 2.71 -7.31
C GLN A 223 3.87 3.68 -8.48
N PHE A 224 4.96 3.54 -9.23
CA PHE A 224 5.23 4.33 -10.43
C PHE A 224 4.11 4.16 -11.47
N ASN A 225 3.74 2.92 -11.79
CA ASN A 225 2.66 2.61 -12.73
C ASN A 225 1.33 3.19 -12.27
N TYR A 226 1.05 3.19 -10.96
CA TYR A 226 -0.14 3.86 -10.43
C TYR A 226 -0.08 5.38 -10.65
N GLU A 227 1.03 6.04 -10.30
CA GLU A 227 1.17 7.48 -10.44
C GLU A 227 1.10 7.92 -11.92
N LEU A 228 1.75 7.18 -12.82
CA LEU A 228 1.72 7.42 -14.26
C LEU A 228 0.29 7.35 -14.82
N ASN A 229 -0.46 6.31 -14.46
CA ASN A 229 -1.84 6.16 -14.91
C ASN A 229 -2.80 7.14 -14.20
N ALA A 230 -2.53 7.50 -12.94
CA ALA A 230 -3.30 8.51 -12.23
C ALA A 230 -3.12 9.91 -12.83
N GLU A 231 -1.95 10.19 -13.42
CA GLU A 231 -1.65 11.46 -14.07
C GLU A 231 -2.64 11.77 -15.22
N PHE A 232 -3.07 10.74 -15.96
CA PHE A 232 -4.10 10.87 -17.00
C PHE A 232 -5.37 11.54 -16.45
N TYR A 233 -5.87 11.06 -15.30
CA TYR A 233 -7.05 11.64 -14.66
C TYR A 233 -6.76 12.99 -13.99
N ARG A 234 -5.58 13.17 -13.40
CA ARG A 234 -5.21 14.41 -12.70
C ARG A 234 -4.98 15.60 -13.63
N LYS A 235 -4.57 15.37 -14.87
CA LYS A 235 -4.46 16.41 -15.91
C LYS A 235 -5.82 16.97 -16.30
N GLY A 236 -6.87 16.16 -16.19
CA GLY A 236 -8.22 16.52 -16.61
C GLY A 236 -8.28 16.83 -18.10
N ASN A 237 -9.20 17.73 -18.50
CA ASN A 237 -9.40 18.16 -19.88
C ASN A 237 -9.69 16.99 -20.85
N LEU A 238 -10.39 15.97 -20.35
CA LEU A 238 -10.71 14.75 -21.10
C LEU A 238 -11.90 14.94 -22.06
N SER A 239 -12.63 16.06 -22.01
CA SER A 239 -13.78 16.31 -22.89
C SER A 239 -13.41 16.30 -24.37
N ASN A 240 -12.19 16.73 -24.73
CA ASN A 240 -11.73 16.80 -26.12
C ASN A 240 -11.71 15.43 -26.84
N SER A 241 -11.58 14.32 -26.11
CA SER A 241 -11.62 12.97 -26.67
C SER A 241 -13.02 12.33 -26.64
N ILE A 242 -14.02 13.00 -26.07
CA ILE A 242 -15.37 12.49 -25.84
C ILE A 242 -16.34 13.23 -26.76
N LYS A 243 -16.82 12.54 -27.81
CA LYS A 243 -17.70 13.11 -28.84
C LYS A 243 -19.19 12.80 -28.61
N ASN A 244 -19.50 11.81 -27.79
CA ASN A 244 -20.86 11.35 -27.53
C ASN A 244 -20.99 10.69 -26.15
N GLU A 245 -22.22 10.39 -25.75
CA GLU A 245 -22.53 9.80 -24.44
C GLU A 245 -21.95 8.39 -24.26
N ILE A 246 -21.81 7.60 -25.32
CA ILE A 246 -21.23 6.25 -25.25
C ILE A 246 -19.77 6.33 -24.82
N GLN A 247 -19.01 7.26 -25.42
CA GLN A 247 -17.60 7.49 -25.06
C GLN A 247 -17.47 8.05 -23.64
N LEU A 248 -18.43 8.86 -23.17
CA LEU A 248 -18.46 9.34 -21.80
C LEU A 248 -18.69 8.19 -20.81
N GLU A 249 -19.65 7.30 -21.10
CA GLU A 249 -19.91 6.11 -20.27
C GLU A 249 -18.71 5.16 -20.23
N GLU A 250 -18.01 4.98 -21.35
CA GLU A 250 -16.77 4.19 -21.40
C GLU A 250 -15.65 4.82 -20.56
N MET A 251 -15.46 6.14 -20.63
CA MET A 251 -14.48 6.86 -19.80
C MET A 251 -14.79 6.70 -18.31
N VAL A 252 -16.06 6.86 -17.91
CA VAL A 252 -16.51 6.68 -16.53
C VAL A 252 -16.30 5.23 -16.06
N HIS A 253 -16.57 4.26 -16.94
CA HIS A 253 -16.29 2.85 -16.66
C HIS A 253 -14.79 2.61 -16.40
N ASN A 254 -13.93 3.14 -17.27
CA ASN A 254 -12.48 3.02 -17.13
C ASN A 254 -11.96 3.67 -15.83
N LEU A 255 -12.54 4.81 -15.44
CA LEU A 255 -12.26 5.44 -14.14
C LEU A 255 -12.63 4.49 -12.99
N HIS A 256 -13.82 3.91 -13.00
CA HIS A 256 -14.20 2.97 -11.94
C HIS A 256 -13.30 1.73 -11.88
N VAL A 257 -12.92 1.16 -13.02
CA VAL A 257 -11.99 0.02 -13.09
C VAL A 257 -10.63 0.42 -12.51
N PHE A 258 -10.13 1.61 -12.87
CA PHE A 258 -8.89 2.14 -12.34
C PHE A 258 -8.95 2.30 -10.81
N VAL A 259 -10.02 2.92 -10.30
CA VAL A 259 -10.24 3.11 -8.87
C VAL A 259 -10.34 1.78 -8.14
N TRP A 260 -11.10 0.82 -8.67
CA TRP A 260 -11.26 -0.51 -8.07
C TRP A 260 -9.94 -1.29 -7.96
N ARG A 261 -9.13 -1.26 -9.02
CA ARG A 261 -7.81 -1.92 -9.07
C ARG A 261 -6.80 -1.25 -8.14
N ASN A 262 -6.89 0.07 -7.98
CA ASN A 262 -5.95 0.86 -7.19
C ASN A 262 -6.47 1.32 -5.83
N LYS A 263 -7.60 0.77 -5.34
CA LYS A 263 -8.22 1.17 -4.08
C LYS A 263 -7.23 1.22 -2.92
N LYS A 264 -6.31 0.24 -2.84
CA LYS A 264 -5.29 0.19 -1.78
C LYS A 264 -4.36 1.40 -1.74
N LYS A 265 -4.05 1.97 -2.91
CA LYS A 265 -3.17 3.13 -3.07
C LYS A 265 -3.93 4.45 -2.91
N ILE A 266 -5.21 4.49 -3.30
CA ILE A 266 -6.09 5.65 -3.13
C ILE A 266 -6.44 5.82 -1.64
N TRP A 267 -6.91 4.78 -0.97
CA TRP A 267 -7.34 4.80 0.43
C TRP A 267 -6.35 4.10 1.36
N LYS A 268 -5.14 4.66 1.51
CA LYS A 268 -4.02 4.07 2.28
C LYS A 268 -4.41 3.56 3.69
N ASN A 269 -5.35 4.23 4.37
CA ASN A 269 -5.78 3.90 5.75
C ASN A 269 -7.26 3.48 5.87
N GLY A 270 -8.03 3.40 4.77
CA GLY A 270 -9.48 3.17 4.78
C GLY A 270 -9.96 1.89 4.10
N ASN A 271 -9.04 1.08 3.57
CA ASN A 271 -9.37 -0.07 2.70
C ASN A 271 -10.27 -1.14 3.32
N GLU A 272 -10.35 -1.23 4.65
CA GLU A 272 -11.20 -2.24 5.31
C GLU A 272 -12.71 -1.99 5.11
N GLN A 273 -13.09 -0.78 4.67
CA GLN A 273 -14.49 -0.41 4.40
C GLN A 273 -14.90 -0.59 2.93
N ILE A 274 -13.96 -0.86 2.01
CA ILE A 274 -14.25 -1.05 0.57
C ILE A 274 -14.32 -2.56 0.30
N LEU A 275 -15.50 -3.12 0.49
CA LEU A 275 -15.77 -4.56 0.32
C LEU A 275 -16.31 -4.83 -1.09
N ASN A 276 -17.15 -3.94 -1.59
CA ASN A 276 -17.93 -4.12 -2.80
C ASN A 276 -17.75 -2.94 -3.77
N TYR A 277 -18.13 -3.12 -5.03
CA TYR A 277 -17.95 -2.07 -6.05
C TYR A 277 -18.78 -0.81 -5.76
N LYS A 278 -19.87 -0.88 -4.99
CA LYS A 278 -20.63 0.31 -4.58
C LYS A 278 -19.81 1.25 -3.70
N ASP A 279 -18.85 0.72 -2.95
CA ASP A 279 -18.08 1.47 -1.96
C ASP A 279 -17.06 2.42 -2.62
N ILE A 280 -16.74 2.24 -3.91
CA ILE A 280 -15.83 3.15 -4.63
C ILE A 280 -16.55 4.36 -5.26
N LEU A 281 -17.88 4.39 -5.23
CA LEU A 281 -18.71 5.45 -5.84
C LEU A 281 -18.77 6.69 -4.92
N GLN A 282 -17.61 7.14 -4.46
CA GLN A 282 -17.43 8.22 -3.48
C GLN A 282 -16.73 9.41 -4.14
N PRO A 283 -17.47 10.35 -4.74
CA PRO A 283 -16.88 11.41 -5.56
C PRO A 283 -15.92 12.32 -4.79
N GLN A 284 -16.23 12.63 -3.52
CA GLN A 284 -15.36 13.44 -2.64
C GLN A 284 -14.00 12.76 -2.41
N ASP A 285 -13.99 11.44 -2.21
CA ASP A 285 -12.77 10.66 -2.06
C ASP A 285 -11.94 10.61 -3.34
N ILE A 286 -12.59 10.50 -4.50
CA ILE A 286 -11.89 10.54 -5.79
C ILE A 286 -11.27 11.93 -6.02
N LEU A 287 -12.01 12.99 -5.73
CA LEU A 287 -11.47 14.37 -5.75
C LEU A 287 -10.24 14.50 -4.83
N SER A 288 -10.34 14.08 -3.57
CA SER A 288 -9.26 14.25 -2.59
C SER A 288 -8.08 13.32 -2.79
N TYR A 289 -8.31 12.03 -2.92
CA TYR A 289 -7.25 11.02 -2.89
C TYR A 289 -6.68 10.71 -4.28
N LEU A 290 -7.49 10.72 -5.33
CA LEU A 290 -7.03 10.51 -6.71
C LEU A 290 -6.59 11.83 -7.37
N LEU A 291 -7.47 12.84 -7.40
CA LEU A 291 -7.22 14.09 -8.12
C LEU A 291 -6.42 15.14 -7.32
N LYS A 292 -6.30 14.93 -6.01
CA LYS A 292 -5.57 15.80 -5.07
C LYS A 292 -6.21 17.18 -4.89
N TYR A 293 -7.54 17.23 -4.88
CA TYR A 293 -8.32 18.43 -4.54
C TYR A 293 -8.58 18.50 -3.04
N SER A 294 -8.51 19.70 -2.47
CA SER A 294 -9.04 19.99 -1.14
C SER A 294 -10.56 20.09 -1.23
N VAL A 295 -11.27 19.13 -0.65
CA VAL A 295 -12.74 19.12 -0.61
C VAL A 295 -13.16 19.68 0.74
N ILE A 296 -13.92 20.77 0.72
CA ILE A 296 -14.36 21.51 1.90
C ILE A 296 -15.88 21.56 1.90
N GLN A 297 -16.51 21.20 3.01
CA GLN A 297 -17.93 21.42 3.20
C GLN A 297 -18.16 22.69 3.99
N LYS A 298 -19.05 23.57 3.52
CA LYS A 298 -19.42 24.83 4.17
C LYS A 298 -20.92 24.86 4.45
N ASP A 299 -21.33 25.62 5.44
CA ASP A 299 -22.76 25.75 5.78
C ASP A 299 -23.56 26.34 4.62
N SER A 300 -23.06 27.44 4.01
CA SER A 300 -23.60 28.02 2.79
C SER A 300 -22.48 28.50 1.87
N LEU A 301 -22.72 28.47 0.55
CA LEU A 301 -21.85 29.06 -0.48
C LEU A 301 -22.36 30.41 -0.98
N GLY A 302 -23.47 30.89 -0.41
CA GLY A 302 -24.11 32.14 -0.77
C GLY A 302 -24.97 32.06 -2.02
N LYS A 303 -25.53 33.22 -2.38
CA LYS A 303 -26.47 33.39 -3.48
C LYS A 303 -25.78 33.96 -4.71
N HIS A 304 -26.13 33.42 -5.88
CA HIS A 304 -25.72 33.95 -7.17
C HIS A 304 -26.91 34.58 -7.90
N TYR A 305 -26.66 35.71 -8.55
CA TYR A 305 -27.65 36.48 -9.30
C TYR A 305 -27.35 36.31 -10.78
N GLU A 306 -28.28 35.71 -11.53
CA GLU A 306 -28.23 35.64 -12.99
C GLU A 306 -29.54 36.21 -13.55
N GLY A 307 -29.47 37.40 -14.13
CA GLY A 307 -30.66 38.16 -14.52
C GLY A 307 -31.55 38.52 -13.32
N ASN A 308 -32.85 38.21 -13.41
CA ASN A 308 -33.83 38.45 -12.33
C ASN A 308 -33.99 37.27 -11.36
N GLN A 309 -33.17 36.22 -11.47
CA GLN A 309 -33.29 35.02 -10.64
C GLN A 309 -32.11 34.91 -9.66
N VAL A 310 -32.43 34.54 -8.43
CA VAL A 310 -31.48 34.32 -7.33
C VAL A 310 -31.42 32.82 -7.06
N PHE A 311 -30.23 32.25 -7.10
CA PHE A 311 -30.01 30.82 -6.84
C PHE A 311 -28.98 30.62 -5.74
N ASP A 312 -29.25 29.68 -4.84
CA ASP A 312 -28.29 29.22 -3.85
C ASP A 312 -27.28 28.27 -4.50
N VAL A 313 -25.99 28.51 -4.27
CA VAL A 313 -24.91 27.72 -4.89
C VAL A 313 -24.73 26.40 -4.14
N ALA A 314 -24.84 25.27 -4.83
CA ALA A 314 -24.71 23.93 -4.24
C ALA A 314 -23.25 23.46 -4.19
N GLY A 315 -22.47 23.77 -5.23
CA GLY A 315 -21.09 23.37 -5.40
C GLY A 315 -20.25 24.44 -6.08
N LEU A 316 -18.95 24.43 -5.79
CA LEU A 316 -17.98 25.34 -6.38
C LEU A 316 -16.64 24.64 -6.57
N ILE A 317 -16.11 24.66 -7.79
CA ILE A 317 -14.76 24.17 -8.09
C ILE A 317 -13.81 25.30 -8.50
N ASP A 318 -12.65 25.32 -7.86
CA ASP A 318 -11.48 26.11 -8.22
C ASP A 318 -10.35 25.16 -8.63
N LYS A 319 -10.21 24.97 -9.93
CA LYS A 319 -9.22 24.05 -10.52
C LYS A 319 -7.79 24.57 -10.40
N LYS A 320 -7.61 25.90 -10.35
CA LYS A 320 -6.28 26.53 -10.21
C LYS A 320 -5.68 26.21 -8.85
N ASN A 321 -6.50 26.33 -7.79
CA ASN A 321 -6.07 26.05 -6.42
C ASN A 321 -6.39 24.63 -5.96
N LYS A 322 -6.89 23.76 -6.86
CA LYS A 322 -7.36 22.41 -6.57
C LYS A 322 -8.26 22.35 -5.34
N ARG A 323 -9.35 23.12 -5.37
CA ARG A 323 -10.31 23.20 -4.27
C ARG A 323 -11.73 22.95 -4.79
N VAL A 324 -12.48 22.15 -4.05
CA VAL A 324 -13.92 21.95 -4.25
C VAL A 324 -14.63 22.31 -2.97
N GLU A 325 -15.70 23.10 -3.07
CA GLU A 325 -16.58 23.44 -1.96
C GLU A 325 -17.98 22.87 -2.21
N ILE A 326 -18.58 22.30 -1.17
CA ILE A 326 -19.94 21.75 -1.23
C ILE A 326 -20.75 22.37 -0.09
N SER A 327 -21.94 22.88 -0.40
CA SER A 327 -22.87 23.42 0.59
C SER A 327 -23.52 22.31 1.42
N ARG A 328 -23.68 22.54 2.73
CA ARG A 328 -24.39 21.66 3.67
C ARG A 328 -25.87 22.00 3.85
N GLU A 329 -26.36 23.06 3.20
CA GLU A 329 -27.79 23.42 3.18
C GLU A 329 -28.67 22.36 2.50
N TYR A 330 -28.06 21.43 1.76
CA TYR A 330 -28.77 20.42 0.99
C TYR A 330 -28.71 19.03 1.61
N ASN A 331 -29.67 18.19 1.24
CA ASN A 331 -29.70 16.78 1.63
C ASN A 331 -28.49 16.01 1.04
N LEU A 332 -28.14 14.88 1.66
CA LEU A 332 -26.96 14.09 1.32
C LEU A 332 -26.94 13.59 -0.13
N ASP A 333 -28.10 13.29 -0.72
CA ASP A 333 -28.25 12.88 -2.11
C ASP A 333 -27.88 14.00 -3.09
N ILE A 334 -28.33 15.23 -2.81
CA ILE A 334 -27.97 16.43 -3.58
C ILE A 334 -26.47 16.72 -3.40
N MET A 335 -25.96 16.75 -2.17
CA MET A 335 -24.54 16.98 -1.91
C MET A 335 -23.64 15.96 -2.64
N ARG A 336 -24.08 14.70 -2.72
CA ARG A 336 -23.34 13.64 -3.40
C ARG A 336 -23.39 13.78 -4.90
N PHE A 337 -24.54 14.15 -5.46
CA PHE A 337 -24.67 14.45 -6.89
C PHE A 337 -23.81 15.66 -7.28
N THR A 338 -23.88 16.76 -6.53
CA THR A 338 -23.04 17.94 -6.72
C THR A 338 -21.56 17.57 -6.64
N ALA A 339 -21.13 16.76 -5.66
CA ALA A 339 -19.74 16.31 -5.60
C ALA A 339 -19.31 15.52 -6.86
N ALA A 340 -20.20 14.69 -7.41
CA ALA A 340 -19.94 13.94 -8.64
C ALA A 340 -19.95 14.85 -9.88
N HIS A 341 -20.78 15.89 -9.89
CA HIS A 341 -20.79 16.94 -10.90
C HIS A 341 -19.46 17.70 -10.91
N GLU A 342 -18.97 18.13 -9.73
CA GLU A 342 -17.67 18.80 -9.60
C GLU A 342 -16.49 17.88 -9.99
N LEU A 343 -16.59 16.58 -9.68
CA LEU A 343 -15.65 15.57 -10.18
C LEU A 343 -15.66 15.50 -11.71
N GLY A 344 -16.83 15.62 -12.34
CA GLY A 344 -16.98 15.76 -13.79
C GLY A 344 -16.22 16.97 -14.33
N HIS A 345 -16.39 18.15 -13.73
CA HIS A 345 -15.61 19.35 -14.11
C HIS A 345 -14.10 19.18 -13.94
N ALA A 346 -13.67 18.53 -12.85
CA ALA A 346 -12.26 18.28 -12.59
C ALA A 346 -11.61 17.38 -13.66
N LEU A 347 -12.36 16.40 -14.17
CA LEU A 347 -11.87 15.42 -15.14
C LEU A 347 -12.03 15.87 -16.59
N LEU A 348 -13.15 16.51 -16.94
CA LEU A 348 -13.56 16.68 -18.33
C LEU A 348 -13.14 18.03 -18.89
N HIS A 349 -13.32 19.13 -18.15
CA HIS A 349 -13.28 20.46 -18.74
C HIS A 349 -11.91 21.13 -18.58
N SER A 350 -11.55 22.05 -19.47
CA SER A 350 -10.36 22.90 -19.38
C SER A 350 -10.59 24.17 -18.58
N ASP A 351 -11.82 24.67 -18.55
CA ASP A 351 -12.15 25.99 -18.02
C ASP A 351 -11.67 26.14 -16.58
N THR A 352 -10.95 27.23 -16.31
CA THR A 352 -10.50 27.62 -14.96
C THR A 352 -11.49 28.56 -14.28
N LEU A 353 -12.60 28.85 -14.97
CA LEU A 353 -13.72 29.59 -14.42
C LEU A 353 -14.30 28.82 -13.25
N LEU A 354 -14.69 29.58 -12.23
CA LEU A 354 -15.32 29.05 -11.04
C LEU A 354 -16.75 28.65 -11.40
N HIS A 355 -16.99 27.34 -11.54
CA HIS A 355 -18.31 26.79 -11.80
C HIS A 355 -19.16 26.85 -10.53
N ARG A 356 -20.46 27.09 -10.70
CA ARG A 356 -21.43 27.23 -9.62
C ARG A 356 -22.60 26.32 -9.92
N ASP A 357 -22.60 25.15 -9.31
CA ASP A 357 -23.66 24.17 -9.50
C ASP A 357 -24.99 24.67 -8.88
N ARG A 358 -26.10 24.38 -9.56
CA ARG A 358 -27.47 24.69 -9.13
C ARG A 358 -28.24 23.39 -8.92
N PRO A 359 -29.11 23.29 -7.90
CA PRO A 359 -30.00 22.14 -7.74
C PRO A 359 -30.88 21.92 -8.99
N LEU A 360 -30.98 20.68 -9.45
CA LEU A 360 -31.83 20.30 -10.59
C LEU A 360 -33.33 20.43 -10.23
N ASP A 361 -33.93 21.59 -10.50
CA ASP A 361 -35.36 21.86 -10.21
C ASP A 361 -36.32 21.58 -11.39
N GLY A 362 -35.79 21.05 -12.51
CA GLY A 362 -36.59 20.71 -13.69
C GLY A 362 -36.93 21.88 -14.63
N SER A 363 -36.38 23.08 -14.41
CA SER A 363 -36.56 24.22 -15.32
C SER A 363 -35.69 24.12 -16.59
N LYS A 364 -36.31 24.33 -17.77
CA LYS A 364 -35.64 24.33 -19.09
C LYS A 364 -34.96 25.68 -19.36
N ILE A 365 -33.74 25.84 -18.88
CA ILE A 365 -32.85 26.95 -19.27
C ILE A 365 -31.83 26.42 -20.30
N ASN A 366 -31.35 27.28 -21.19
CA ASN A 366 -30.33 26.98 -22.20
C ASN A 366 -28.98 26.72 -21.49
N ARG A 367 -28.77 25.49 -21.00
CA ARG A 367 -27.59 25.12 -20.21
C ARG A 367 -26.35 25.01 -21.08
N ASN A 368 -25.22 25.50 -20.56
CA ASN A 368 -23.91 25.34 -21.17
C ASN A 368 -23.61 23.84 -21.42
N PRO A 369 -23.11 23.44 -22.61
CA PRO A 369 -22.75 22.05 -22.90
C PRO A 369 -21.87 21.36 -21.85
N ASN A 370 -20.95 22.11 -21.22
CA ASN A 370 -20.08 21.58 -20.17
C ASN A 370 -20.89 21.16 -18.92
N GLU A 371 -21.90 21.94 -18.52
CA GLU A 371 -22.76 21.62 -17.38
C GLU A 371 -23.62 20.37 -17.66
N ILE A 372 -24.13 20.24 -18.89
CA ILE A 372 -24.86 19.05 -19.33
C ILE A 372 -23.95 17.81 -19.29
N GLN A 373 -22.71 17.95 -19.74
CA GLN A 373 -21.73 16.87 -19.72
C GLN A 373 -21.34 16.48 -18.29
N ALA A 374 -21.19 17.45 -17.38
CA ALA A 374 -20.92 17.20 -15.95
C ALA A 374 -22.09 16.51 -15.24
N ASP A 375 -23.33 16.94 -15.48
CA ASP A 375 -24.54 16.29 -14.97
C ASP A 375 -24.63 14.84 -15.44
N LYS A 376 -24.37 14.61 -16.74
CA LYS A 376 -24.35 13.27 -17.32
C LYS A 376 -23.23 12.42 -16.71
N PHE A 377 -22.03 12.97 -16.55
CA PHE A 377 -20.94 12.30 -15.86
C PHE A 377 -21.33 11.89 -14.44
N ALA A 378 -21.96 12.79 -13.67
CA ALA A 378 -22.40 12.53 -12.30
C ALA A 378 -23.40 11.37 -12.24
N ALA A 379 -24.38 11.34 -13.15
CA ALA A 379 -25.34 10.24 -13.27
C ALA A 379 -24.65 8.91 -13.61
N LEU A 380 -23.73 8.90 -14.58
CA LEU A 380 -22.99 7.70 -14.99
C LEU A 380 -22.06 7.18 -13.89
N PHE A 381 -21.41 8.08 -13.15
CA PHE A 381 -20.51 7.74 -12.05
C PHE A 381 -21.28 7.14 -10.87
N LEU A 382 -22.33 7.82 -10.40
CA LEU A 382 -23.10 7.38 -9.24
C LEU A 382 -24.01 6.19 -9.53
N MET A 383 -24.45 6.02 -10.79
CA MET A 383 -25.36 4.96 -11.20
C MET A 383 -24.84 4.20 -12.43
N PRO A 384 -23.76 3.39 -12.29
CA PRO A 384 -23.20 2.63 -13.40
C PRO A 384 -24.24 1.68 -13.98
N GLY A 385 -24.45 1.73 -15.31
CA GLY A 385 -25.61 1.08 -15.95
C GLY A 385 -25.72 -0.42 -15.64
N LYS A 386 -24.60 -1.14 -15.67
CA LYS A 386 -24.56 -2.58 -15.32
C LYS A 386 -25.04 -2.86 -13.89
N MET A 387 -24.69 -2.00 -12.94
CA MET A 387 -25.08 -2.17 -11.54
C MET A 387 -26.55 -1.83 -11.32
N VAL A 388 -27.03 -0.76 -11.96
CA VAL A 388 -28.46 -0.39 -11.88
C VAL A 388 -29.29 -1.53 -12.44
N LYS A 389 -28.95 -2.07 -13.61
CA LYS A 389 -29.64 -3.21 -14.23
C LYS A 389 -29.67 -4.43 -13.32
N GLN A 390 -28.53 -4.80 -12.74
CA GLN A 390 -28.45 -5.94 -11.83
C GLN A 390 -29.33 -5.75 -10.59
N VAL A 391 -29.22 -4.61 -9.90
CA VAL A 391 -30.02 -4.35 -8.70
C VAL A 391 -31.51 -4.24 -9.07
N PHE A 392 -31.83 -3.64 -10.22
CA PHE A 392 -33.20 -3.56 -10.70
C PHE A 392 -33.81 -4.95 -10.91
N GLU A 393 -33.09 -5.86 -11.57
CA GLU A 393 -33.52 -7.23 -11.78
C GLU A 393 -33.67 -8.00 -10.46
N GLU A 394 -32.75 -7.82 -9.51
CA GLU A 394 -32.86 -8.39 -8.16
C GLU A 394 -34.10 -7.89 -7.39
N LEU A 395 -34.51 -6.63 -7.59
CA LEU A 395 -35.62 -6.01 -6.85
C LEU A 395 -36.99 -6.23 -7.48
N PHE A 396 -37.08 -6.21 -8.82
CA PHE A 396 -38.34 -6.28 -9.57
C PHE A 396 -38.52 -7.60 -10.31
N GLU A 397 -37.58 -8.55 -10.16
CA GLU A 397 -37.64 -9.88 -10.76
C GLU A 397 -37.82 -9.85 -12.29
N THR A 398 -37.33 -8.77 -12.92
CA THR A 398 -37.40 -8.56 -14.38
C THR A 398 -36.28 -7.67 -14.87
N THR A 399 -35.79 -7.93 -16.07
CA THR A 399 -34.86 -7.04 -16.78
C THR A 399 -35.56 -5.87 -17.47
N PHE A 400 -36.89 -5.93 -17.63
CA PHE A 400 -37.70 -4.94 -18.32
C PHE A 400 -39.09 -4.87 -17.70
N PHE A 401 -39.40 -3.75 -17.05
CA PHE A 401 -40.64 -3.62 -16.28
C PHE A 401 -41.78 -3.10 -17.14
N LYS A 402 -42.90 -3.82 -17.11
CA LYS A 402 -44.14 -3.42 -17.76
C LYS A 402 -45.23 -3.19 -16.72
N LEU A 403 -45.87 -2.02 -16.78
CA LEU A 403 -47.01 -1.74 -15.92
C LEU A 403 -48.25 -2.48 -16.46
N ASN A 404 -48.68 -3.52 -15.75
CA ASN A 404 -49.91 -4.29 -15.99
C ASN A 404 -50.58 -4.62 -14.64
N GLU A 405 -51.80 -5.19 -14.66
CA GLU A 405 -52.53 -5.53 -13.43
C GLU A 405 -51.72 -6.39 -12.46
N TYR A 406 -51.00 -7.39 -12.98
CA TYR A 406 -50.17 -8.28 -12.19
C TYR A 406 -49.04 -7.52 -11.46
N ASN A 407 -48.22 -6.77 -12.19
CA ASN A 407 -47.10 -6.01 -11.61
C ASN A 407 -47.57 -4.86 -10.71
N ALA A 408 -48.73 -4.26 -11.01
CA ALA A 408 -49.35 -3.28 -10.12
C ALA A 408 -49.75 -3.89 -8.78
N LEU A 409 -50.31 -5.11 -8.78
CA LEU A 409 -50.60 -5.86 -7.57
C LEU A 409 -49.30 -6.20 -6.80
N GLN A 410 -48.22 -6.57 -7.49
CA GLN A 410 -46.92 -6.85 -6.87
C GLN A 410 -46.31 -5.61 -6.17
N LEU A 411 -46.46 -4.42 -6.77
CA LEU A 411 -46.13 -3.14 -6.13
C LEU A 411 -47.12 -2.77 -5.00
N GLY A 412 -48.28 -3.42 -5.01
CA GLY A 412 -49.34 -3.27 -4.03
C GLY A 412 -50.16 -2.01 -4.22
N ILE A 413 -50.43 -1.71 -5.48
CA ILE A 413 -51.36 -0.68 -5.96
C ILE A 413 -52.78 -1.26 -5.84
N PRO A 414 -53.70 -0.64 -5.09
CA PRO A 414 -55.02 -1.23 -4.80
C PRO A 414 -55.97 -1.27 -6.00
N SER A 415 -55.93 -0.24 -6.86
CA SER A 415 -56.76 -0.11 -8.05
C SER A 415 -55.89 0.22 -9.26
N PHE A 416 -55.73 -0.76 -10.15
CA PHE A 416 -54.94 -0.57 -11.37
C PHE A 416 -55.57 0.48 -12.30
N SER A 417 -56.90 0.45 -12.46
CA SER A 417 -57.62 1.35 -13.35
C SER A 417 -57.50 2.82 -12.92
N ASP A 418 -57.60 3.10 -11.61
CA ASP A 418 -57.49 4.48 -11.11
C ASP A 418 -56.04 4.97 -11.19
N PHE A 419 -55.08 4.11 -10.84
CA PHE A 419 -53.66 4.44 -10.97
C PHE A 419 -53.26 4.75 -12.41
N GLN A 420 -53.77 3.97 -13.38
CA GLN A 420 -53.46 4.15 -14.80
C GLN A 420 -54.04 5.46 -15.37
N LYS A 421 -55.19 5.92 -14.87
CA LYS A 421 -55.78 7.22 -15.27
C LYS A 421 -54.94 8.40 -14.77
N GLU A 422 -54.33 8.28 -13.60
CA GLU A 422 -53.55 9.35 -12.97
C GLU A 422 -52.07 9.35 -13.38
N ASN A 423 -51.55 8.21 -13.88
CA ASN A 423 -50.12 8.00 -14.15
C ASN A 423 -49.90 7.53 -15.60
N THR A 424 -50.09 8.44 -16.54
CA THR A 424 -50.14 8.14 -17.98
C THR A 424 -48.80 8.23 -18.69
N GLY A 425 -47.73 8.72 -18.07
CA GLY A 425 -46.46 8.98 -18.75
C GLY A 425 -45.29 8.12 -18.24
N LEU A 426 -44.30 7.88 -19.08
CA LEU A 426 -43.05 7.17 -18.72
C LEU A 426 -42.48 7.67 -17.38
N ARG A 427 -42.35 8.99 -17.19
CA ARG A 427 -41.85 9.59 -15.95
C ARG A 427 -42.66 9.25 -14.70
N SER A 428 -43.98 9.11 -14.83
CA SER A 428 -44.84 8.71 -13.70
C SER A 428 -44.59 7.26 -13.28
N ILE A 429 -44.38 6.37 -14.25
CA ILE A 429 -44.00 4.97 -14.01
C ILE A 429 -42.59 4.89 -13.41
N SER A 430 -41.63 5.65 -13.94
CA SER A 430 -40.29 5.73 -13.38
C SER A 430 -40.32 6.18 -11.92
N ARG A 431 -41.08 7.24 -11.60
CA ARG A 431 -41.27 7.75 -10.23
C ARG A 431 -41.93 6.73 -9.29
N LEU A 432 -42.86 5.94 -9.80
CA LEU A 432 -43.48 4.84 -9.05
C LEU A 432 -42.43 3.79 -8.67
N LEU A 433 -41.62 3.34 -9.63
CA LEU A 433 -40.61 2.30 -9.41
C LEU A 433 -39.52 2.75 -8.45
N VAL A 434 -38.99 3.97 -8.57
CA VAL A 434 -37.94 4.46 -7.67
C VAL A 434 -38.43 4.65 -6.23
N LYS A 435 -39.73 4.89 -6.03
CA LYS A 435 -40.36 4.99 -4.70
C LYS A 435 -40.83 3.65 -4.14
N ALA A 436 -40.78 2.58 -4.95
CA ALA A 436 -41.21 1.27 -4.53
C ALA A 436 -40.35 0.75 -3.36
N ARG A 437 -41.02 0.14 -2.39
CA ARG A 437 -40.40 -0.51 -1.21
C ARG A 437 -40.69 -2.00 -1.14
N ARG A 438 -41.45 -2.50 -2.11
CA ARG A 438 -41.86 -3.89 -2.21
C ARG A 438 -42.14 -4.29 -3.66
N PHE A 439 -41.96 -5.57 -3.94
CA PHE A 439 -42.39 -6.27 -5.14
C PHE A 439 -42.43 -7.77 -4.82
N GLY A 440 -43.33 -8.56 -5.39
CA GLY A 440 -43.35 -10.01 -5.14
C GLY A 440 -43.71 -10.41 -3.70
N GLY A 441 -44.27 -9.49 -2.89
CA GLY A 441 -44.42 -9.68 -1.44
C GLY A 441 -43.14 -9.46 -0.60
N ASN A 442 -41.99 -9.27 -1.25
CA ASN A 442 -40.71 -8.98 -0.60
C ASN A 442 -40.57 -7.47 -0.34
N LYS A 443 -40.03 -7.08 0.81
CA LYS A 443 -39.67 -5.69 1.12
C LYS A 443 -38.19 -5.45 0.81
N PHE A 444 -37.88 -4.28 0.26
CA PHE A 444 -36.50 -3.91 -0.07
C PHE A 444 -36.23 -2.41 0.12
N THR A 445 -34.94 -2.07 0.13
CA THR A 445 -34.47 -0.68 0.12
C THR A 445 -34.65 -0.08 -1.28
N PRO A 446 -35.28 1.11 -1.42
CA PRO A 446 -35.47 1.74 -2.72
C PRO A 446 -34.17 1.98 -3.49
N LEU A 447 -34.21 1.87 -4.82
CA LEU A 447 -33.09 2.14 -5.71
C LEU A 447 -32.36 3.48 -5.45
N PRO A 448 -33.04 4.64 -5.36
CA PRO A 448 -32.37 5.92 -5.11
C PRO A 448 -31.59 5.93 -3.78
N VAL A 449 -32.07 5.20 -2.76
CA VAL A 449 -31.37 5.05 -1.48
C VAL A 449 -30.13 4.16 -1.63
N ILE A 450 -30.22 3.05 -2.36
CA ILE A 450 -29.08 2.15 -2.63
C ILE A 450 -27.95 2.89 -3.35
N PHE A 451 -28.31 3.73 -4.32
CA PHE A 451 -27.35 4.50 -5.11
C PHE A 451 -27.12 5.91 -4.57
N GLY A 452 -27.70 6.27 -3.41
CA GLY A 452 -27.59 7.57 -2.73
C GLY A 452 -27.73 8.77 -3.67
N VAL A 453 -28.81 8.80 -4.44
CA VAL A 453 -29.22 9.87 -5.37
C VAL A 453 -30.69 10.21 -5.13
N SER A 454 -31.17 11.31 -5.70
CA SER A 454 -32.58 11.69 -5.60
C SER A 454 -33.48 10.74 -6.40
N ASP A 455 -34.77 10.69 -6.03
CA ASP A 455 -35.80 9.94 -6.75
C ASP A 455 -35.84 10.34 -8.24
N GLU A 456 -35.75 11.63 -8.52
CA GLU A 456 -35.84 12.16 -9.88
C GLU A 456 -34.64 11.75 -10.74
N THR A 457 -33.43 11.80 -10.17
CA THR A 457 -32.20 11.40 -10.87
C THR A 457 -32.20 9.90 -11.17
N MET A 458 -32.66 9.06 -10.23
CA MET A 458 -32.81 7.63 -10.49
C MET A 458 -33.90 7.35 -11.53
N ALA A 459 -35.02 8.07 -11.50
CA ALA A 459 -36.10 7.90 -12.46
C ALA A 459 -35.62 8.18 -13.89
N ILE A 460 -34.87 9.27 -14.11
CA ILE A 460 -34.23 9.58 -15.39
C ILE A 460 -33.30 8.44 -15.79
N ARG A 461 -32.48 7.91 -14.87
CA ARG A 461 -31.53 6.84 -15.18
C ARG A 461 -32.21 5.53 -15.60
N LEU A 462 -33.36 5.19 -15.02
CA LEU A 462 -34.15 4.02 -15.45
C LEU A 462 -34.65 4.17 -16.89
N GLU A 463 -35.06 5.39 -17.27
CA GLU A 463 -35.49 5.73 -18.64
C GLU A 463 -34.34 5.61 -19.63
N GLU A 464 -33.18 6.20 -19.31
CA GLU A 464 -31.98 6.13 -20.16
C GLU A 464 -31.50 4.70 -20.40
N LEU A 465 -31.63 3.83 -19.39
CA LEU A 465 -31.23 2.43 -19.49
C LEU A 465 -32.26 1.55 -20.20
N GLY A 466 -33.41 2.12 -20.58
CA GLY A 466 -34.50 1.41 -21.25
C GLY A 466 -35.10 0.30 -20.40
N LEU A 467 -35.22 0.52 -19.08
CA LEU A 467 -35.68 -0.50 -18.14
C LEU A 467 -37.20 -0.60 -18.00
N ILE A 468 -37.94 0.29 -18.67
CA ILE A 468 -39.39 0.42 -18.54
C ILE A 468 -40.03 0.33 -19.92
N ASP A 469 -41.00 -0.57 -20.07
CA ASP A 469 -41.86 -0.67 -21.24
C ASP A 469 -42.95 0.41 -21.18
N TYR A 470 -42.71 1.52 -21.86
CA TYR A 470 -43.73 2.52 -22.14
C TYR A 470 -44.08 2.50 -23.63
N ASN A 471 -44.55 1.36 -24.12
CA ASN A 471 -45.38 1.37 -25.32
C ASN A 471 -46.82 1.60 -24.88
N ASN A 472 -47.40 2.72 -25.33
CA ASN A 472 -48.84 2.93 -25.28
C ASN A 472 -49.49 1.64 -25.80
N TYR A 473 -50.27 0.98 -24.96
CA TYR A 473 -51.24 0.01 -25.43
C TYR A 473 -52.33 0.77 -26.21
N SER A 474 -51.97 1.19 -27.42
CA SER A 474 -52.91 1.46 -28.50
C SER A 474 -53.13 0.13 -29.20
N ASN A 475 -54.01 -0.70 -28.62
CA ASN A 475 -54.79 -1.70 -29.34
C ASN A 475 -56.22 -1.49 -28.84
N SER A 476 -57.05 -0.81 -29.65
CA SER A 476 -58.09 -1.43 -30.49
C SER A 476 -59.10 -2.24 -29.70
#